data_AF-A0A6G3D4D1-F1
#
_entry.id   AF-A0A6G3D4D1-F1
#
_cell.length_a   1.000
_cell.length_b   1.000
_cell.length_c   1.000
_cell.angle_alpha   90.00
_cell.angle_beta   90.00
_cell.angle_gamma   90.00
#
_symmetry.space_group_name_H-M   'P 1'
#
loop_
_entity.id
_entity.type
_entity.pdbx_description
1 polymer ?
#
loop_
_entity_poly.entity_id
_entity_poly.type
_entity_poly.pdbx_seq_one_letter_code
_entity_poly.pdbx_strand_id
1 'polypeptide(L)'
;MIRNWSKAVRGTVTAVGALVPARSSRRRAAPVTYTLITLCCLLFLISPAAGLNPVYGTGEEVLAAQRAYFRRWGVIPAELFEDSPGSALTPATALFVHGSWVHLLGNMLFLYVFGAMTEE
;
A
#
# COMPACT_ATOMS: atom_id res chain seq x y z
N MET A 1 31.85 -54.52 11.38
CA MET A 1 32.65 -53.36 10.93
C MET A 1 31.78 -52.17 10.46
N ILE A 2 30.67 -51.83 11.16
CA ILE A 2 29.60 -50.92 10.64
C ILE A 2 29.34 -49.67 11.54
N ARG A 3 30.00 -49.54 12.70
CA ARG A 3 29.59 -48.57 13.75
C ARG A 3 30.12 -47.13 13.66
N ASN A 4 30.97 -46.77 12.68
CA ASN A 4 31.62 -45.45 12.64
C ASN A 4 30.99 -44.41 11.69
N TRP A 5 30.15 -44.82 10.74
CA TRP A 5 29.61 -43.89 9.73
C TRP A 5 28.63 -42.87 10.30
N SER A 6 27.93 -43.22 11.38
CA SER A 6 26.90 -42.37 11.97
C SER A 6 27.46 -41.12 12.65
N LYS A 7 28.71 -41.15 13.13
CA LYS A 7 29.34 -39.98 13.79
C LYS A 7 29.87 -38.96 12.78
N ALA A 8 30.40 -39.42 11.65
CA ALA A 8 30.89 -38.54 10.58
C ALA A 8 29.74 -37.76 9.92
N VAL A 9 28.63 -38.43 9.58
CA VAL A 9 27.46 -37.78 8.98
C VAL A 9 26.82 -36.76 9.93
N ARG A 10 26.80 -37.04 11.25
CA ARG A 10 26.25 -36.11 12.24
C ARG A 10 27.07 -34.83 12.41
N GLY A 11 28.40 -34.91 12.32
CA GLY A 11 29.28 -33.74 12.42
C GLY A 11 29.15 -32.78 11.24
N THR A 12 28.94 -33.31 10.03
CA THR A 12 28.78 -32.49 8.82
C THR A 12 27.44 -31.74 8.80
N VAL A 13 26.35 -32.36 9.28
CA VAL A 13 25.03 -31.72 9.33
C VAL A 13 24.99 -30.58 10.35
N THR A 14 25.74 -30.66 11.45
CA THR A 14 25.83 -29.57 12.44
C THR A 14 26.67 -28.39 11.95
N ALA A 15 27.71 -28.65 11.14
CA ALA A 15 28.57 -27.58 10.61
C ALA A 15 27.89 -26.73 9.51
N VAL A 16 27.00 -27.32 8.70
CA VAL A 16 26.29 -26.58 7.62
C VAL A 16 25.18 -25.67 8.16
N GLY A 17 24.60 -25.98 9.33
CA GLY A 17 23.58 -25.15 9.97
C GLY A 17 24.11 -23.86 10.62
N ALA A 18 25.43 -23.73 10.81
CA ALA A 18 26.05 -22.65 11.59
C ALA A 18 26.55 -21.46 10.76
N LEU A 19 26.41 -21.48 9.43
CA LEU A 19 27.02 -20.48 8.53
C LEU A 19 26.04 -19.73 7.63
N VAL A 20 24.73 -19.82 7.91
CA VAL A 20 23.80 -18.81 7.39
C VAL A 20 23.69 -17.75 8.48
N PRO A 21 24.50 -16.67 8.47
CA PRO A 21 24.16 -15.52 9.28
C PRO A 21 22.74 -15.17 8.85
N ALA A 22 21.81 -15.18 9.81
CA ALA A 22 20.56 -14.46 9.66
C ALA A 22 21.00 -13.04 9.35
N ARG A 23 21.07 -12.69 8.05
CA ARG A 23 21.18 -11.33 7.61
C ARG A 23 19.94 -10.71 8.22
N SER A 24 20.15 -10.00 9.32
CA SER A 24 19.26 -8.93 9.68
C SER A 24 19.36 -7.98 8.50
N SER A 25 18.52 -8.21 7.50
CA SER A 25 18.00 -7.14 6.68
C SER A 25 17.33 -6.22 7.70
N ARG A 26 18.14 -5.34 8.28
CA ARG A 26 17.66 -4.05 8.71
C ARG A 26 17.16 -3.46 7.41
N ARG A 27 15.91 -3.79 7.02
CA ARG A 27 15.19 -3.14 5.93
C ARG A 27 15.50 -1.69 6.16
N ARG A 28 16.14 -1.03 5.19
CA ARG A 28 16.29 0.41 5.34
C ARG A 28 14.86 0.89 5.51
N ALA A 29 14.63 1.64 6.59
CA ALA A 29 13.30 2.18 6.79
C ALA A 29 12.97 2.92 5.50
N ALA A 30 11.81 2.62 4.92
CA ALA A 30 11.28 3.30 3.74
C ALA A 30 10.24 4.32 4.23
N PRO A 31 10.65 5.39 4.95
CA PRO A 31 9.74 6.32 5.59
C PRO A 31 8.76 6.96 4.61
N VAL A 32 9.18 7.28 3.38
CA VAL A 32 8.29 7.89 2.37
C VAL A 32 7.22 6.89 1.97
N THR A 33 7.62 5.65 1.66
CA THR A 33 6.69 4.58 1.29
C THR A 33 5.65 4.34 2.39
N TYR A 34 6.09 4.19 3.65
CA TYR A 34 5.17 3.97 4.76
C TYR A 34 4.30 5.20 5.04
N THR A 35 4.83 6.41 4.90
CA THR A 35 4.05 7.65 5.07
C THR A 35 2.94 7.75 4.04
N LEU A 36 3.24 7.46 2.76
CA LEU A 36 2.25 7.45 1.69
C LEU A 36 1.17 6.38 1.92
N ILE A 37 1.57 5.17 2.32
CA ILE A 37 0.64 4.09 2.66
C ILE A 37 -0.29 4.53 3.79
N THR A 38 0.26 5.03 4.90
CA THR A 38 -0.54 5.49 6.05
C THR A 38 -1.49 6.60 5.64
N LEU A 39 -1.02 7.59 4.89
CA LEU A 39 -1.83 8.72 4.43
C LEU A 39 -2.99 8.25 3.53
N CYS A 40 -2.72 7.39 2.54
CA CYS A 40 -3.75 6.83 1.66
C CYS A 40 -4.81 6.04 2.43
N CYS A 41 -4.39 5.22 3.39
CA CYS A 41 -5.31 4.47 4.25
C CYS A 41 -6.18 5.40 5.09
N LEU A 42 -5.60 6.41 5.75
CA LEU A 42 -6.35 7.36 6.58
C LEU A 42 -7.38 8.15 5.76
N LEU A 43 -6.97 8.66 4.60
CA LEU A 43 -7.87 9.40 3.71
C LEU A 43 -9.01 8.52 3.21
N PHE A 44 -8.74 7.27 2.84
CA PHE A 44 -9.78 6.34 2.43
C PHE A 44 -10.78 6.06 3.56
N LEU A 45 -10.30 5.78 4.78
CA LEU A 45 -11.16 5.48 5.93
C LEU A 45 -12.11 6.63 6.30
N ILE A 46 -11.67 7.88 6.12
CA ILE A 46 -12.48 9.09 6.37
C ILE A 46 -13.46 9.37 5.22
N SER A 47 -13.16 8.89 4.01
CA SER A 47 -13.96 9.12 2.81
C SER A 47 -15.29 8.35 2.83
N PRO A 48 -16.30 8.81 2.07
CA PRO A 48 -17.54 8.05 1.88
C PRO A 48 -17.31 6.73 1.12
N ALA A 49 -16.18 6.56 0.44
CA ALA A 49 -15.84 5.34 -0.32
C ALA A 49 -15.55 4.13 0.57
N ALA A 50 -15.08 4.34 1.81
CA ALA A 50 -14.91 3.25 2.77
C ALA A 50 -16.24 2.68 3.28
N GLY A 51 -17.31 3.50 3.30
CA GLY A 51 -18.61 3.12 3.82
C GLY A 51 -18.65 2.91 5.34
N LEU A 52 -17.60 3.33 6.06
CA LEU A 52 -17.47 3.15 7.51
C LEU A 52 -17.90 4.37 8.33
N ASN A 53 -17.97 5.55 7.71
CA ASN A 53 -18.26 6.79 8.40
C ASN A 53 -19.77 7.11 8.32
N PRO A 54 -20.50 7.08 9.46
CA PRO A 54 -21.95 7.31 9.48
C PRO A 54 -22.34 8.77 9.15
N VAL A 55 -21.38 9.71 9.12
CA VAL A 55 -21.62 11.11 8.72
C VAL A 55 -22.18 11.23 7.30
N TYR A 56 -21.90 10.25 6.43
CA TYR A 56 -22.39 10.25 5.05
C TYR A 56 -23.76 9.61 4.86
N GLY A 57 -24.46 9.27 5.95
CA GLY A 57 -25.79 8.68 5.90
C GLY A 57 -25.78 7.18 5.61
N THR A 58 -26.89 6.65 5.11
CA THR A 58 -27.05 5.22 4.79
C THR A 58 -27.63 4.99 3.39
N GLY A 59 -27.36 3.83 2.79
CA GLY A 59 -27.90 3.45 1.48
C GLY A 59 -27.56 4.46 0.36
N GLU A 60 -28.60 5.06 -0.23
CA GLU A 60 -28.48 6.00 -1.35
C GLU A 60 -27.74 7.30 -0.99
N GLU A 61 -27.79 7.73 0.28
CA GLU A 61 -27.10 8.93 0.74
C GLU A 61 -25.58 8.78 0.63
N VAL A 62 -25.06 7.60 0.99
CA VAL A 62 -23.64 7.27 0.86
C VAL A 62 -23.22 7.27 -0.60
N LEU A 63 -24.04 6.71 -1.49
CA LEU A 63 -23.76 6.72 -2.93
C LEU A 63 -23.73 8.15 -3.50
N ALA A 64 -24.63 9.03 -3.04
CA ALA A 64 -24.61 10.43 -3.40
C ALA A 64 -23.36 11.15 -2.88
N ALA A 65 -22.98 10.90 -1.62
CA ALA A 65 -21.76 11.45 -1.01
C ALA A 65 -20.50 10.97 -1.73
N GLN A 66 -20.42 9.70 -2.12
CA GLN A 66 -19.33 9.15 -2.93
C GLN A 66 -19.21 9.87 -4.27
N ARG A 67 -20.31 10.02 -5.01
CA ARG A 67 -20.32 10.75 -6.31
C ARG A 67 -19.86 12.20 -6.15
N ALA A 68 -20.31 12.89 -5.10
CA ALA A 68 -19.88 14.26 -4.81
C ALA A 68 -18.39 14.31 -4.44
N TYR A 69 -17.90 13.35 -3.65
CA TYR A 69 -16.50 13.24 -3.27
C TYR A 69 -15.58 13.04 -4.47
N PHE A 70 -15.89 12.11 -5.39
CA PHE A 70 -15.10 11.88 -6.60
C PHE A 70 -15.14 13.07 -7.55
N ARG A 71 -16.26 13.77 -7.66
CA ARG A 71 -16.34 15.01 -8.45
C ARG A 71 -15.46 16.12 -7.90
N ARG A 72 -15.29 16.17 -6.57
CA ARG A 72 -14.51 17.22 -5.92
C ARG A 72 -13.00 16.94 -5.90
N TRP A 73 -12.62 15.69 -5.68
CA TRP A 73 -11.24 15.29 -5.38
C TRP A 73 -10.61 14.37 -6.42
N GLY A 74 -11.43 13.71 -7.24
CA GLY A 74 -10.96 12.91 -8.36
C GLY A 74 -10.62 13.77 -9.59
N VAL A 75 -10.14 13.10 -10.64
CA VAL A 75 -9.89 13.73 -11.95
C VAL A 75 -11.05 13.41 -12.87
N ILE A 76 -11.61 14.44 -13.50
CA ILE A 76 -12.57 14.30 -14.59
C ILE A 76 -11.82 14.66 -15.88
N PRO A 77 -11.63 13.71 -16.82
CA PRO A 77 -10.84 13.95 -18.03
C PRO A 77 -11.31 15.14 -18.85
N ALA A 78 -12.62 15.39 -18.90
CA ALA A 78 -13.20 16.53 -19.62
C ALA A 78 -12.74 17.89 -19.03
N GLU A 79 -12.63 17.98 -17.70
CA GLU A 79 -12.25 19.20 -16.98
C GLU A 79 -10.73 19.42 -16.98
N LEU A 80 -9.95 18.36 -17.22
CA LEU A 80 -8.48 18.41 -17.23
C LEU A 80 -7.92 19.23 -18.40
N PHE A 81 -8.66 19.30 -19.50
CA PHE A 81 -8.28 20.04 -20.71
C PHE A 81 -8.93 21.43 -20.80
N GLU A 82 -9.74 21.81 -19.81
CA GLU A 82 -10.22 23.18 -19.67
C GLU A 82 -9.15 24.01 -18.94
N ASP A 83 -8.88 25.22 -19.44
CA ASP A 83 -7.87 26.18 -18.90
C ASP A 83 -8.27 26.76 -17.53
N SER A 84 -8.52 25.88 -16.56
CA SER A 84 -8.77 26.23 -15.16
C SER A 84 -7.52 25.95 -14.34
N PRO A 85 -7.02 26.91 -13.54
CA PRO A 85 -5.86 26.72 -12.67
C PRO A 85 -6.01 25.55 -11.69
N GLY A 86 -7.24 25.16 -11.36
CA GLY A 86 -7.53 24.02 -10.49
C GLY A 86 -7.35 22.66 -11.17
N SER A 87 -7.51 22.59 -12.49
CA SER A 87 -7.50 21.32 -13.25
C SER A 87 -6.14 20.64 -13.23
N ALA A 88 -5.04 21.41 -13.28
CA ALA A 88 -3.68 20.88 -13.22
C ALA A 88 -3.33 20.23 -11.87
N LEU A 89 -4.03 20.59 -10.79
CA LEU A 89 -3.80 20.05 -9.44
C LEU A 89 -4.64 18.79 -9.16
N THR A 90 -5.70 18.55 -9.93
CA THR A 90 -6.58 17.38 -9.74
C THR A 90 -5.85 16.03 -9.86
N PRO A 91 -4.84 15.82 -10.74
CA PRO A 91 -4.11 14.56 -10.76
C PRO A 91 -3.33 14.32 -9.48
N ALA A 92 -2.76 15.37 -8.89
CA ALA A 92 -2.01 15.26 -7.65
C ALA A 92 -2.92 14.86 -6.47
N THR A 93 -4.13 15.43 -6.39
CA THR A 93 -5.10 15.03 -5.35
C THR A 93 -5.66 13.64 -5.60
N ALA A 94 -5.87 13.25 -6.85
CA ALA A 94 -6.41 11.95 -7.21
C ALA A 94 -5.49 10.77 -6.88
N LEU A 95 -4.18 10.98 -6.75
CA LEU A 95 -3.24 9.95 -6.27
C LEU A 95 -3.61 9.39 -4.89
N PHE A 96 -4.30 10.17 -4.06
CA PHE A 96 -4.70 9.76 -2.72
C PHE A 96 -6.15 9.27 -2.63
N VAL A 97 -6.96 9.51 -3.67
CA VAL A 97 -8.38 9.19 -3.71
C VAL A 97 -8.58 7.75 -4.20
N HIS A 98 -9.21 6.92 -3.37
CA HIS A 98 -9.45 5.52 -3.68
C HIS A 98 -10.94 5.21 -3.81
N GLY A 99 -11.28 4.47 -4.86
CA GLY A 99 -12.67 4.18 -5.28
C GLY A 99 -13.36 3.06 -4.50
N SER A 100 -12.58 2.11 -3.99
CA SER A 100 -13.06 0.89 -3.36
C SER A 100 -11.95 0.23 -2.55
N TRP A 101 -12.32 -0.72 -1.70
CA TRP A 101 -11.37 -1.53 -0.93
C TRP A 101 -10.35 -2.26 -1.81
N VAL A 102 -10.80 -2.87 -2.91
CA VAL A 102 -9.92 -3.59 -3.84
C VAL A 102 -8.90 -2.65 -4.48
N HIS A 103 -9.34 -1.45 -4.88
CA HIS A 103 -8.45 -0.44 -5.44
C HIS A 103 -7.38 0.00 -4.42
N LEU A 104 -7.79 0.29 -3.18
CA LEU A 104 -6.86 0.63 -2.09
C LEU A 104 -5.83 -0.48 -1.87
N LEU A 105 -6.29 -1.71 -1.65
CA LEU A 105 -5.41 -2.84 -1.34
C LEU A 105 -4.41 -3.11 -2.46
N GLY A 106 -4.83 -3.01 -3.73
CA GLY A 106 -3.94 -3.11 -4.88
C GLY A 106 -2.84 -2.05 -4.88
N ASN A 107 -3.17 -0.79 -4.63
CA ASN A 107 -2.20 0.30 -4.57
C ASN A 107 -1.24 0.17 -3.37
N MET A 108 -1.75 -0.24 -2.20
CA MET A 108 -0.89 -0.41 -1.02
C MET A 108 0.10 -1.56 -1.21
N LEU A 109 -0.34 -2.66 -1.84
CA LEU A 109 0.54 -3.75 -2.22
C LEU A 109 1.61 -3.29 -3.21
N PHE A 110 1.21 -2.49 -4.22
CA PHE A 110 2.14 -1.92 -5.19
C PHE A 110 3.19 -1.03 -4.51
N LEU A 111 2.78 -0.09 -3.67
CA LEU A 111 3.70 0.79 -2.93
C LEU A 111 4.61 -0.01 -1.99
N TYR A 112 4.07 -1.01 -1.29
CA TYR A 112 4.86 -1.83 -0.39
C TYR A 112 5.94 -2.64 -1.10
N VAL A 113 5.63 -3.17 -2.29
CA VAL A 113 6.59 -3.95 -3.09
C VAL A 113 7.56 -3.03 -3.82
N PHE A 114 7.07 -2.09 -4.63
CA PHE A 114 7.89 -1.26 -5.51
C PHE A 114 8.41 0.01 -4.85
N GLY A 115 7.63 0.64 -3.97
CA GLY A 115 8.05 1.85 -3.26
C GLY A 115 9.21 1.54 -2.31
N ALA A 116 9.10 0.47 -1.52
CA ALA A 116 10.18 0.06 -0.64
C ALA A 116 11.46 -0.28 -1.43
N MET A 117 11.36 -0.95 -2.58
CA MET A 117 12.53 -1.20 -3.46
C MET A 117 13.12 0.08 -4.06
N THR A 118 12.32 1.14 -4.24
CA THR A 118 12.77 2.41 -4.82
C THR A 118 13.49 3.28 -3.78
N GLU A 119 13.16 3.12 -2.50
CA GLU A 119 13.70 3.91 -1.40
C GLU A 119 14.98 3.28 -0.78
N GLU A 120 15.34 2.05 -1.17
CA GLU A 120 16.58 1.37 -0.76
C GLU A 120 17.79 1.73 -1.65
#